data_AF-B7UGS4-F1
#
_entry.id   AF-B7UGS4-F1
#
_cell.length_a   1.000
_cell.length_b   1.000
_cell.length_c   1.000
_cell.angle_alpha   90.00
_cell.angle_beta   90.00
_cell.angle_gamma   90.00
#
_symmetry.space_group_name_H-M   'P 1'
#
loop_
_entity.id
_entity.type
_entity.pdbx_description
1 polymer ?
#
loop_
_entity_poly.entity_id
_entity_poly.type
_entity_poly.pdbx_seq_one_letter_code
_entity_poly.pdbx_strand_id
1 'polypeptide(L)'
;MTNNNLTDERLSVLIRVARDSLELYEMELPVIDDVMLALAELQQLRAAMLQAGNSPVSPDGYVLVPKKLTAENGAKGVLSGEFSETKFINCPECFGDDDCETCDGSGRIEITVPVTWTTIKAIWAKGVEHLAAAPQQEVK
;
A
#
# COMPACT_ATOMS: atom_id res chain seq x y z
N MET A 1 -9.35 21.03 -3.34
CA MET A 1 -9.64 19.59 -3.17
C MET A 1 -11.15 19.43 -3.17
N THR A 2 -11.74 19.00 -4.28
CA THR A 2 -13.19 18.87 -4.45
C THR A 2 -13.68 17.56 -3.85
N ASN A 3 -14.38 17.64 -2.72
CA ASN A 3 -14.98 16.51 -2.02
C ASN A 3 -16.21 15.99 -2.79
N ASN A 4 -16.01 15.09 -3.76
CA ASN A 4 -17.10 14.39 -4.44
C ASN A 4 -17.63 13.22 -3.58
N ASN A 5 -18.38 13.56 -2.52
CA ASN A 5 -19.14 12.61 -1.70
C ASN A 5 -20.49 12.26 -2.37
N LEU A 6 -20.45 11.89 -3.65
CA LEU A 6 -21.62 11.45 -4.39
C LEU A 6 -21.80 9.94 -4.17
N THR A 7 -22.48 9.59 -3.08
CA THR A 7 -22.92 8.23 -2.79
C THR A 7 -23.96 7.77 -3.82
N ASP A 8 -24.09 6.47 -4.00
CA ASP A 8 -25.02 5.87 -4.97
C ASP A 8 -26.48 6.31 -4.75
N GLU A 9 -26.85 6.49 -3.48
CA GLU A 9 -28.15 7.01 -3.08
C GLU A 9 -28.37 8.46 -3.52
N ARG A 10 -27.36 9.33 -3.33
CA ARG A 10 -27.44 10.74 -3.74
C ARG A 10 -27.48 10.88 -5.26
N LEU A 11 -26.76 10.02 -5.97
CA LEU A 11 -26.83 9.94 -7.43
C LEU A 11 -28.25 9.53 -7.87
N SER A 12 -28.82 8.49 -7.25
CA SER A 12 -30.17 8.02 -7.56
C SER A 12 -31.24 9.09 -7.33
N VAL A 13 -31.12 9.86 -6.25
CA VAL A 13 -32.03 10.99 -5.97
C VAL A 13 -31.88 12.10 -7.02
N LEU A 14 -30.66 12.49 -7.38
CA LEU A 14 -30.43 13.53 -8.40
C LEU A 14 -30.99 13.13 -9.77
N ILE A 15 -30.90 11.84 -10.12
CA ILE A 15 -31.47 11.30 -11.36
C ILE A 15 -32.99 11.41 -11.36
N ARG A 16 -33.65 11.09 -10.24
CA ARG A 16 -35.10 11.23 -10.09
C ARG A 16 -35.54 12.69 -10.19
N VAL A 17 -34.85 13.59 -9.50
CA VAL A 17 -35.14 15.03 -9.56
C VAL A 17 -34.96 15.57 -10.99
N ALA A 18 -33.91 15.14 -11.69
CA ALA A 18 -33.70 15.52 -13.08
C ALA A 18 -34.82 14.99 -14.00
N ARG A 19 -35.31 13.76 -13.76
CA ARG A 19 -36.45 13.17 -14.47
C ARG A 19 -37.74 13.96 -14.23
N ASP A 20 -38.08 14.25 -12.98
CA ASP A 20 -39.28 14.99 -12.60
C ASP A 20 -39.23 16.44 -13.12
N SER A 21 -38.03 17.03 -13.22
CA SER A 21 -37.84 18.36 -13.81
C SER A 21 -37.94 18.37 -15.34
N LEU A 22 -37.62 17.25 -15.99
CA LEU A 22 -37.76 17.07 -17.44
C LEU A 22 -39.23 16.86 -17.86
N GLU A 23 -40.08 16.30 -16.99
CA GLU A 23 -41.54 16.19 -17.23
C GLU A 23 -42.25 17.56 -17.31
N LEU A 24 -41.64 18.63 -16.80
CA LEU A 24 -42.22 19.99 -16.80
C LEU A 24 -41.87 20.81 -18.05
N TYR A 25 -40.99 20.33 -18.92
CA TYR A 25 -40.68 20.96 -20.20
C TYR A 25 -41.10 20.02 -21.32
N GLU A 26 -42.11 20.41 -22.10
CA GLU A 26 -42.51 19.79 -23.37
C GLU A 26 -41.38 19.93 -24.40
N MET A 27 -40.26 19.25 -24.17
CA MET A 27 -39.19 19.07 -25.13
C MET A 27 -39.34 17.66 -25.67
N GLU A 28 -39.46 17.56 -27.00
CA GLU A 28 -39.91 16.38 -27.72
C GLU A 28 -39.35 15.05 -27.18
N LEU A 29 -40.25 14.08 -27.16
CA LEU A 29 -40.16 12.74 -26.57
C LEU A 29 -39.10 11.74 -27.11
N PRO A 30 -38.12 12.06 -27.98
CA PRO A 30 -36.98 11.15 -28.20
C PRO A 30 -35.72 11.47 -27.38
N VAL A 31 -35.53 12.72 -26.92
CA VAL A 31 -34.27 13.14 -26.26
C VAL A 31 -34.18 12.64 -24.81
N ILE A 32 -35.32 12.50 -24.14
CA ILE A 32 -35.39 12.05 -22.74
C ILE A 32 -34.99 10.57 -22.62
N ASP A 33 -35.44 9.74 -23.56
CA ASP A 33 -35.10 8.32 -23.60
C ASP A 33 -33.61 8.10 -23.88
N ASP A 34 -33.01 8.88 -24.79
CA ASP A 34 -31.57 8.85 -25.08
C ASP A 34 -30.73 9.27 -23.87
N VAL A 35 -31.16 10.31 -23.14
CA VAL A 35 -30.49 10.77 -21.91
C VAL A 35 -30.60 9.71 -20.81
N MET A 36 -31.78 9.09 -20.66
CA MET A 36 -32.01 8.01 -19.71
C MET A 36 -31.16 6.78 -20.02
N LEU A 37 -30.98 6.44 -21.30
CA LEU A 37 -30.13 5.34 -21.76
C LEU A 37 -28.65 5.65 -21.47
N ALA A 38 -28.16 6.83 -21.85
CA ALA A 38 -26.77 7.24 -21.61
C ALA A 38 -26.42 7.27 -20.11
N LEU A 39 -27.38 7.64 -19.27
CA LEU A 39 -27.21 7.66 -17.83
C LEU A 39 -27.15 6.25 -17.22
N ALA A 40 -27.97 5.31 -17.73
CA ALA A 40 -27.91 3.91 -17.35
C ALA A 40 -26.57 3.26 -17.76
N GLU A 41 -26.06 3.57 -18.95
CA GLU A 41 -24.74 3.13 -19.41
C GLU A 41 -23.62 3.69 -18.52
N LEU A 42 -23.68 4.98 -18.16
CA LEU A 42 -22.73 5.61 -17.25
C LEU A 42 -22.73 4.94 -15.86
N GLN A 43 -23.91 4.56 -15.35
CA GLN A 43 -24.03 3.82 -14.09
C GLN A 43 -23.38 2.43 -14.17
N GLN A 44 -23.58 1.71 -15.28
CA GLN A 44 -22.96 0.40 -15.51
C GLN A 44 -21.43 0.51 -15.64
N LEU A 45 -20.93 1.51 -16.37
CA LEU A 45 -19.50 1.78 -16.50
C LEU A 45 -18.87 2.14 -15.15
N ARG A 46 -19.54 2.99 -14.36
CA ARG A 46 -19.09 3.32 -13.00
C ARG A 46 -19.07 2.09 -12.10
N ALA A 47 -20.11 1.25 -12.13
CA ALA A 47 -20.16 0.01 -11.38
C ALA A 47 -19.04 -0.95 -11.79
N ALA A 48 -18.77 -1.07 -13.09
CA ALA A 48 -17.66 -1.86 -13.62
C ALA A 48 -16.29 -1.30 -13.21
N MET A 49 -16.12 0.03 -13.17
CA MET A 49 -14.89 0.66 -12.68
C MET A 49 -14.67 0.48 -11.18
N LEU A 50 -15.74 0.51 -10.38
CA LEU A 50 -15.67 0.24 -8.93
C LEU A 50 -15.40 -1.25 -8.65
N GLN A 51 -15.98 -2.16 -9.44
CA GLN A 51 -15.67 -3.59 -9.42
C GLN A 51 -14.24 -3.88 -9.92
N ALA A 52 -13.73 -3.10 -10.88
CA ALA A 52 -12.35 -3.16 -11.36
C ALA A 52 -11.33 -2.63 -10.32
N GLY A 53 -11.81 -1.99 -9.25
CA GLY A 53 -11.12 -1.90 -7.96
C GLY A 53 -11.05 -3.27 -7.26
N ASN A 54 -10.68 -4.32 -7.99
CA ASN A 54 -10.52 -5.67 -7.51
C ASN A 54 -9.20 -5.75 -6.74
N SER A 55 -9.11 -5.01 -5.63
CA SER A 55 -8.10 -5.32 -4.63
C SER A 55 -8.46 -6.71 -4.11
N PRO A 56 -7.59 -7.72 -4.28
CA PRO A 56 -7.90 -9.05 -3.80
C PRO A 56 -8.28 -8.97 -2.33
N VAL A 57 -9.40 -9.59 -1.94
CA VAL A 57 -9.72 -9.75 -0.52
C VAL A 57 -8.57 -10.54 0.09
N SER A 58 -7.76 -9.89 0.92
CA SER A 58 -6.69 -10.57 1.65
C SER A 58 -7.34 -11.51 2.66
N PRO A 59 -6.90 -12.77 2.75
CA PRO A 59 -7.36 -13.68 3.80
C PRO A 59 -7.15 -13.07 5.19
N ASP A 60 -7.96 -13.51 6.16
CA ASP A 60 -7.85 -13.02 7.53
C ASP A 60 -6.44 -13.30 8.10
N GLY A 61 -5.85 -12.29 8.74
CA GLY A 61 -4.47 -12.33 9.21
C GLY A 61 -3.38 -12.02 8.16
N TYR A 62 -3.74 -11.77 6.89
CA TYR A 62 -2.79 -11.39 5.83
C TYR A 62 -2.94 -9.92 5.43
N VAL A 63 -1.82 -9.27 5.12
CA VAL A 63 -1.76 -7.91 4.58
C VAL A 63 -1.17 -7.95 3.18
N LEU A 64 -1.79 -7.21 2.24
CA LEU A 64 -1.23 -7.01 0.91
C LEU A 64 0.00 -6.10 1.00
N VAL A 65 1.12 -6.58 0.50
CA VAL A 65 2.38 -5.84 0.48
C VAL A 65 2.96 -5.77 -0.95
N PRO A 66 3.75 -4.73 -1.28
CA PRO A 66 4.35 -4.61 -2.61
C PRO A 66 5.34 -5.75 -2.90
N LYS A 67 5.30 -6.30 -4.12
CA LYS A 67 6.28 -7.31 -4.56
C LYS A 67 7.72 -6.81 -4.57
N LYS A 68 7.93 -5.50 -4.75
CA LYS A 68 9.25 -4.85 -4.77
C LYS A 68 9.22 -3.61 -3.91
N LEU A 69 10.26 -3.41 -3.10
CA LEU A 69 10.44 -2.19 -2.32
C LEU A 69 11.17 -1.15 -3.16
N THR A 70 10.58 0.04 -3.29
CA THR A 70 11.18 1.14 -4.04
C THR A 70 11.07 2.44 -3.24
N ALA A 71 11.71 3.51 -3.71
CA ALA A 71 11.54 4.80 -3.05
C ALA A 71 10.17 5.41 -3.39
N GLU A 72 9.70 5.17 -4.61
CA GLU A 72 8.48 5.71 -5.20
C GLU A 72 7.22 5.14 -4.56
N ASN A 73 7.26 3.91 -4.06
CA ASN A 73 6.17 3.32 -3.28
C ASN A 73 6.27 3.61 -1.77
N GLY A 74 7.18 4.50 -1.36
CA GLY A 74 7.34 4.95 0.03
C GLY A 74 8.09 3.97 0.94
N ALA A 75 8.41 2.75 0.48
CA ALA A 75 9.02 1.73 1.33
C ALA A 75 10.38 2.14 1.91
N LYS A 76 11.17 2.92 1.16
CA LYS A 76 12.48 3.37 1.65
C LYS A 76 12.37 4.25 2.90
N GLY A 77 11.39 5.15 2.93
CA GLY A 77 11.19 6.06 4.07
C GLY A 77 10.70 5.31 5.31
N VAL A 78 9.89 4.26 5.12
CA VAL A 78 9.33 3.47 6.21
C VAL A 78 10.35 2.49 6.81
N LEU A 79 11.24 1.91 5.99
CA LEU A 79 12.10 0.80 6.45
C LEU A 79 13.54 1.21 6.75
N SER A 80 14.01 2.34 6.23
CA SER A 80 15.39 2.77 6.47
C SER A 80 15.52 3.33 7.88
N GLY A 81 16.39 2.72 8.69
CA GLY A 81 16.63 3.13 10.09
C GLY A 81 15.86 2.32 11.13
N GLU A 82 14.82 1.57 10.71
CA GLU A 82 14.05 0.69 11.60
C GLU A 82 14.82 -0.56 12.03
N PHE A 83 15.79 -0.98 11.23
CA PHE A 83 16.57 -2.20 11.46
C PHE A 83 18.03 -1.85 11.72
N SER A 84 18.59 -2.46 12.77
CA SER A 84 20.00 -2.38 13.09
C SER A 84 20.53 -3.74 13.55
N GLU A 85 21.81 -3.98 13.28
CA GLU A 85 22.53 -5.16 13.73
C GLU A 85 23.63 -4.76 14.71
N THR A 86 23.72 -5.51 15.80
CA THR A 86 24.86 -5.46 16.69
C THR A 86 26.09 -6.06 16.02
N LYS A 87 27.21 -5.33 16.02
CA LYS A 87 28.50 -5.78 15.51
C LYS A 87 29.60 -5.46 16.50
N PHE A 88 30.60 -6.32 16.56
CA PHE A 88 31.81 -6.07 17.32
C PHE A 88 32.88 -5.51 16.39
N ILE A 89 33.43 -4.35 16.74
CA ILE A 89 34.61 -3.79 16.08
C ILE A 89 35.78 -3.81 17.05
N ASN A 90 37.00 -3.72 16.51
CA ASN A 90 38.17 -3.54 17.35
C ASN A 90 38.07 -2.17 18.04
N CYS A 91 38.47 -2.12 19.31
CA CYS A 91 38.46 -0.87 20.06
C CYS A 91 39.45 0.11 19.40
N PRO A 92 38.97 1.27 18.89
CA PRO A 92 39.82 2.20 18.16
C PRO A 92 40.84 2.90 19.07
N GLU A 93 40.62 2.89 20.38
CA GLU A 93 41.45 3.56 21.39
C GLU A 93 42.43 2.60 22.08
N CYS A 94 42.28 1.29 21.88
CA CYS A 94 43.27 0.35 22.40
C CYS A 94 44.42 0.25 21.43
N PHE A 95 45.49 1.00 21.70
CA PHE A 95 46.75 0.94 20.97
C PHE A 95 47.56 -0.35 21.26
N GLY A 96 46.87 -1.48 21.48
CA GLY A 96 47.46 -2.73 21.97
C GLY A 96 47.72 -2.74 23.48
N ASP A 97 47.07 -1.83 24.22
CA ASP A 97 47.16 -1.77 25.68
C ASP A 97 46.09 -2.66 26.32
N ASP A 98 46.50 -3.47 27.29
CA ASP A 98 45.61 -4.42 27.99
C ASP A 98 44.79 -3.73 29.10
N ASP A 99 45.14 -2.50 29.48
CA ASP A 99 44.46 -1.68 30.51
C ASP A 99 43.59 -0.57 29.88
N CYS A 100 42.92 -0.91 28.78
CA CYS A 100 42.16 0.03 27.96
C CYS A 100 40.76 0.29 28.54
N GLU A 101 40.50 1.48 29.11
CA GLU A 101 39.24 1.84 29.78
C GLU A 101 37.99 1.71 28.88
N THR A 102 38.13 1.97 27.58
CA THR A 102 37.01 1.99 26.62
C THR A 102 36.46 0.61 26.29
N CYS A 103 37.26 -0.45 26.44
CA CYS A 103 36.82 -1.82 26.17
C CYS A 103 37.12 -2.80 27.32
N ASP A 104 37.58 -2.30 28.46
CA ASP A 104 37.93 -3.08 29.65
C ASP A 104 38.89 -4.23 29.32
N GLY A 105 39.92 -3.93 28.54
CA GLY A 105 40.94 -4.91 28.09
C GLY A 105 40.47 -5.96 27.08
N SER A 106 39.20 -5.95 26.64
CA SER A 106 38.69 -6.94 25.67
C SER A 106 39.20 -6.77 24.23
N GLY A 107 39.74 -5.59 23.91
CA GLY A 107 40.17 -5.20 22.57
C GLY A 107 39.03 -5.00 21.56
N ARG A 108 37.76 -5.18 21.96
CA ARG A 108 36.59 -5.08 21.07
C ARG A 108 35.46 -4.31 21.74
N ILE A 109 34.72 -3.55 20.93
CA ILE A 109 33.54 -2.82 21.39
C ILE A 109 32.32 -3.23 20.56
N GLU A 110 31.18 -3.26 21.24
CA GLU A 110 29.89 -3.49 20.62
C GLU A 110 29.36 -2.18 20.02
N ILE A 111 28.93 -2.24 18.76
CA ILE A 111 28.28 -1.12 18.07
C ILE A 111 26.99 -1.57 17.41
N THR A 112 26.06 -0.64 17.28
CA THR A 112 24.81 -0.84 16.56
C THR A 112 24.91 -0.18 15.19
N VAL A 113 24.84 -0.98 14.13
CA VAL A 113 24.96 -0.51 12.75
C VAL A 113 23.61 -0.65 12.04
N PRO A 114 23.07 0.41 11.41
CA PRO A 114 21.82 0.30 10.69
C PRO A 114 21.94 -0.64 9.48
N VAL A 115 20.91 -1.44 9.24
CA VAL A 115 20.83 -2.31 8.07
C VAL A 115 20.63 -1.45 6.84
N THR A 116 21.49 -1.64 5.84
CA THR A 116 21.44 -0.81 4.62
C THR A 116 20.17 -1.06 3.81
N TRP A 117 19.70 -0.01 3.13
CA TRP A 117 18.56 -0.11 2.20
C TRP A 117 18.73 -1.22 1.15
N THR A 118 19.95 -1.43 0.68
CA THR A 118 20.28 -2.51 -0.26
C THR A 118 20.09 -3.90 0.36
N THR A 119 20.50 -4.09 1.60
CA THR A 119 20.31 -5.35 2.34
C THR A 119 18.82 -5.60 2.61
N ILE A 120 18.06 -4.58 3.05
CA ILE A 120 16.61 -4.69 3.26
C ILE A 120 15.91 -5.15 1.98
N LYS A 121 16.23 -4.54 0.83
CA LYS A 121 15.68 -4.96 -0.47
C LYS A 121 16.01 -6.42 -0.81
N ALA A 122 17.23 -6.86 -0.53
CA ALA A 122 17.66 -8.22 -0.82
C ALA A 122 16.90 -9.24 0.03
N ILE A 123 16.75 -8.97 1.34
CA ILE A 123 15.97 -9.81 2.26
C ILE A 123 14.50 -9.85 1.82
N TRP A 124 13.91 -8.69 1.51
CA TRP A 124 12.53 -8.64 1.02
C TRP A 124 12.32 -9.44 -0.26
N ALA A 125 13.22 -9.30 -1.25
CA ALA A 125 13.14 -10.05 -2.49
C ALA A 125 13.18 -11.56 -2.24
N LYS A 126 14.03 -12.01 -1.29
CA LYS A 126 14.06 -13.41 -0.85
C LYS A 126 12.77 -13.82 -0.14
N GLY A 127 12.24 -12.99 0.75
CA GLY A 127 10.95 -13.22 1.39
C GLY A 127 9.83 -13.41 0.37
N VAL A 128 9.72 -12.50 -0.60
CA VAL A 128 8.72 -12.59 -1.68
C VAL A 128 8.94 -13.84 -2.54
N GLU A 129 10.18 -14.19 -2.89
CA GLU A 129 10.50 -15.39 -3.67
C GLU A 129 10.02 -16.67 -2.96
N HIS A 130 10.29 -16.81 -1.66
CA HIS A 130 9.94 -18.01 -0.90
C HIS A 130 8.47 -18.05 -0.46
N LEU A 131 7.89 -16.91 -0.11
CA LEU A 131 6.52 -16.83 0.40
C LEU A 131 5.47 -16.78 -0.71
N ALA A 132 5.81 -16.27 -1.90
CA ALA A 132 4.90 -16.34 -3.05
C ALA A 132 4.74 -17.75 -3.62
N ALA A 133 5.68 -18.67 -3.30
CA ALA A 133 5.71 -20.02 -3.83
C ALA A 133 4.95 -21.06 -2.98
N ALA A 134 4.42 -20.70 -1.82
CA ALA A 134 3.79 -21.64 -0.89
C ALA A 134 2.28 -21.39 -0.72
N PRO A 135 1.40 -22.33 -1.11
CA PRO A 135 0.04 -22.38 -0.61
C PRO A 135 0.05 -23.07 0.75
N GLN A 136 0.10 -22.31 1.86
CA GLN A 136 -0.21 -22.89 3.17
C GLN A 136 -1.72 -22.94 3.36
N GLN A 137 -2.35 -23.93 2.75
CA GLN A 137 -3.60 -24.47 3.25
C GLN A 137 -3.27 -25.38 4.44
N GLU A 138 -3.22 -24.84 5.65
CA GLU A 138 -3.42 -25.66 6.84
C GLU A 138 -4.91 -25.64 7.17
N VAL A 139 -5.63 -26.63 6.62
CA VAL A 139 -6.97 -26.99 7.09
C VAL A 139 -6.78 -27.84 8.34
N LYS A 140 -7.25 -27.35 9.49
CA LYS A 140 -7.47 -28.17 10.68
C LYS A 140 -8.96 -28.27 10.97
#